data_AF-A0A6A5AA75-F1
#
_entry.id   AF-A0A6A5AA75-F1
#
_cell.length_a   1.000
_cell.length_b   1.000
_cell.length_c   1.000
_cell.angle_alpha   90.00
_cell.angle_beta   90.00
_cell.angle_gamma   90.00
#
_symmetry.space_group_name_H-M   'P 1'
#
loop_
_entity.id
_entity.type
_entity.pdbx_description
1 polymer ?
#
loop_
_entity_poly.entity_id
_entity_poly.type
_entity_poly.pdbx_seq_one_letter_code
_entity_poly.pdbx_strand_id
1 'polypeptide(L)'
;ELPQQRLVDTIRLYATHFAAEDDTLLLVKDALAMPFGVLGTKQKKTLLKMHEQLLGNADRNDDDAAPTPQAVWYTCVSMDGDGYLSLLHDDTGEMLESVQVAKKSSEWKTIKKHIDGGNVRVSVLADAVDQVLVVDDDE
;
A
#
# COMPACT_ATOMS: atom_id res chain seq x y z
N GLU A 1 -31.28 0.63 -35.29
CA GLU A 1 -30.31 -0.12 -34.46
C GLU A 1 -28.94 0.56 -34.29
N LEU A 2 -28.49 1.46 -35.17
CA LEU A 2 -27.18 2.13 -35.08
C LEU A 2 -26.91 3.03 -33.85
N PRO A 3 -27.86 3.82 -33.29
CA PRO A 3 -27.50 4.83 -32.29
C PRO A 3 -27.15 4.20 -30.93
N GLN A 4 -27.83 3.10 -30.58
CA GLN A 4 -27.63 2.45 -29.28
C GLN A 4 -26.30 1.67 -29.23
N GLN A 5 -25.87 1.11 -30.37
CA GLN A 5 -24.57 0.43 -30.47
C GLN A 5 -23.41 1.41 -30.35
N ARG A 6 -23.52 2.59 -30.98
CA ARG A 6 -22.52 3.66 -30.86
C ARG A 6 -22.34 4.11 -29.41
N LEU A 7 -23.42 4.21 -28.65
CA LEU A 7 -23.35 4.59 -27.24
C LEU A 7 -22.54 3.56 -26.41
N VAL A 8 -22.81 2.27 -26.60
CA VAL A 8 -22.08 1.20 -25.91
C VAL A 8 -20.60 1.18 -26.32
N ASP A 9 -20.31 1.36 -27.61
CA ASP A 9 -18.93 1.41 -28.10
C ASP A 9 -18.18 2.64 -27.57
N THR A 10 -18.85 3.79 -27.44
CA THR A 10 -18.26 4.98 -26.81
C THR A 10 -17.97 4.76 -25.33
N ILE A 11 -18.88 4.14 -24.57
CA ILE A 11 -18.65 3.80 -23.16
C ILE A 11 -17.47 2.82 -23.02
N ARG A 12 -17.36 1.86 -23.95
CA ARG A 12 -16.26 0.88 -23.97
C ARG A 12 -14.91 1.53 -24.28
N LEU A 13 -14.87 2.42 -25.27
CA LEU A 13 -13.68 3.22 -25.59
C LEU A 13 -13.27 4.12 -24.43
N TYR A 14 -14.24 4.74 -23.76
CA TYR A 14 -13.99 5.56 -22.58
C TYR A 14 -13.40 4.73 -21.44
N ALA A 15 -13.98 3.57 -21.13
CA ALA A 15 -13.46 2.65 -20.11
C ALA A 15 -12.04 2.12 -20.41
N THR A 16 -11.66 2.07 -21.70
CA THR A 16 -10.32 1.58 -22.10
C THR A 16 -9.26 2.69 -22.00
N HIS A 17 -9.64 3.95 -22.25
CA HIS A 17 -8.70 5.08 -22.30
C HIS A 17 -8.65 5.92 -21.03
N PHE A 18 -9.69 5.90 -20.22
CA PHE A 18 -9.80 6.67 -18.98
C PHE A 18 -9.96 5.67 -17.82
N ALA A 19 -8.82 5.25 -17.27
CA ALA A 19 -8.69 4.19 -16.27
C ALA A 19 -9.05 4.64 -14.83
N ALA A 20 -9.80 5.73 -14.67
CA ALA A 20 -10.40 6.06 -13.37
C ALA A 20 -11.62 5.14 -13.18
N GLU A 21 -11.41 4.00 -12.52
CA GLU A 21 -12.40 2.94 -12.39
C GLU A 21 -13.74 3.46 -11.83
N ASP A 22 -13.69 4.42 -10.90
CA ASP A 22 -14.87 5.07 -10.31
C ASP A 22 -15.71 5.89 -11.30
N ASP A 23 -15.07 6.69 -12.15
CA ASP A 23 -15.75 7.53 -13.15
C ASP A 23 -16.41 6.66 -14.24
N THR A 24 -15.75 5.56 -14.62
CA THR A 24 -16.30 4.60 -15.58
C THR A 24 -17.47 3.81 -15.00
N LEU A 25 -17.43 3.49 -13.70
CA LEU A 25 -18.53 2.83 -13.00
C LEU A 25 -19.76 3.75 -12.90
N LEU A 26 -19.55 5.03 -12.62
CA LEU A 26 -20.63 6.03 -12.61
C LEU A 26 -21.28 6.15 -14.00
N LEU A 27 -20.47 6.23 -15.05
CA LEU A 27 -20.96 6.29 -16.44
C LEU A 27 -21.79 5.06 -16.82
N VAL A 28 -21.36 3.86 -16.41
CA VAL A 28 -22.10 2.61 -16.67
C VAL A 28 -23.40 2.55 -15.86
N LYS A 29 -23.40 3.05 -14.61
CA LYS A 29 -24.61 3.17 -13.78
C LYS A 29 -25.63 4.12 -14.40
N ASP A 30 -25.19 5.29 -14.85
CA ASP A 30 -26.05 6.28 -15.51
C ASP A 30 -26.63 5.72 -16.81
N ALA A 31 -25.80 5.02 -17.60
CA ALA A 31 -26.27 4.35 -18.81
C ALA A 31 -27.36 3.30 -18.51
N LEU A 32 -27.22 2.53 -17.42
CA LEU A 32 -28.21 1.52 -17.00
C LEU A 32 -29.50 2.15 -16.44
N ALA A 33 -29.43 3.34 -15.85
CA ALA A 33 -30.57 4.10 -15.35
C ALA A 33 -31.41 4.74 -16.47
N MET A 34 -30.91 4.77 -17.70
CA MET A 34 -31.65 5.32 -18.84
C MET A 34 -32.91 4.49 -19.19
N PRO A 35 -34.01 5.16 -19.58
CA PRO A 35 -35.29 4.50 -19.86
C PRO A 35 -35.18 3.50 -21.03
N PHE A 36 -36.04 2.47 -21.01
CA PHE A 36 -36.00 1.25 -21.84
C PHE A 36 -36.02 1.45 -23.38
N GLY A 37 -36.11 2.68 -23.89
CA GLY A 37 -35.96 3.01 -25.31
C GLY A 37 -34.51 3.28 -25.76
N VAL A 38 -33.58 3.50 -24.82
CA VAL A 38 -32.20 3.93 -25.13
C VAL A 38 -31.26 2.75 -25.32
N LEU A 39 -31.49 1.63 -24.62
CA LEU A 39 -30.64 0.44 -24.67
C LEU A 39 -31.48 -0.82 -24.89
N GLY A 40 -31.15 -1.59 -25.92
CA GLY A 40 -31.73 -2.90 -26.14
C GLY A 40 -31.31 -3.92 -25.09
N THR A 41 -32.04 -5.03 -24.98
CA THR A 41 -31.77 -6.12 -24.01
C THR A 41 -30.34 -6.67 -24.11
N LYS A 42 -29.78 -6.77 -25.32
CA LYS A 42 -28.39 -7.21 -25.55
C LYS A 42 -27.36 -6.21 -24.97
N GLN A 43 -27.59 -4.92 -25.17
CA GLN A 43 -26.68 -3.86 -24.71
C GLN A 43 -26.73 -3.68 -23.20
N LYS A 44 -27.94 -3.78 -22.62
CA LYS A 44 -28.13 -3.79 -21.17
C LYS A 44 -27.39 -4.95 -20.50
N LYS A 45 -27.41 -6.14 -21.10
CA LYS A 45 -26.65 -7.31 -20.62
C LYS A 45 -25.14 -7.06 -20.66
N THR A 46 -24.63 -6.41 -21.70
CA THR A 46 -23.21 -6.04 -21.80
C THR A 46 -22.83 -5.01 -20.73
N LEU A 47 -23.66 -3.99 -20.50
CA LEU A 47 -23.42 -2.97 -19.48
C LEU A 47 -23.51 -3.54 -18.05
N LEU A 48 -24.44 -4.45 -17.78
CA LEU A 48 -24.49 -5.17 -16.50
C LEU A 48 -23.21 -5.98 -16.26
N LYS A 49 -22.70 -6.65 -17.29
CA LYS A 49 -21.43 -7.38 -17.19
C LYS A 49 -20.24 -6.45 -16.92
N MET A 50 -20.20 -5.28 -17.57
CA MET A 50 -19.16 -4.28 -17.29
C MET A 50 -19.29 -3.71 -15.88
N HIS A 51 -20.51 -3.44 -15.40
CA HIS A 51 -20.75 -2.99 -14.03
C HIS A 51 -20.25 -4.01 -12.99
N GLU A 52 -20.53 -5.29 -13.18
CA GLU A 52 -20.05 -6.36 -12.29
C GLU A 52 -18.52 -6.51 -12.33
N GLN A 53 -17.91 -6.35 -13.50
CA GLN A 53 -16.44 -6.37 -13.63
C GLN A 53 -15.78 -5.16 -12.95
N LEU A 54 -16.34 -3.95 -13.13
CA LEU A 54 -15.82 -2.75 -12.47
C LEU A 54 -16.04 -2.79 -10.96
N LEU A 55 -17.18 -3.31 -10.49
CA LEU A 55 -17.46 -3.50 -9.07
C LEU A 55 -16.53 -4.56 -8.46
N GLY A 56 -16.35 -5.70 -9.12
CA GLY A 56 -15.47 -6.77 -8.65
C GLY A 56 -13.98 -6.43 -8.75
N ASN A 57 -13.60 -5.48 -9.61
CA ASN A 57 -12.26 -4.91 -9.63
C ASN A 57 -12.07 -3.89 -8.50
N ALA A 58 -13.06 -3.03 -8.23
CA ALA A 58 -13.02 -2.10 -7.10
C ALA A 58 -12.96 -2.84 -5.74
N ASP A 59 -13.72 -3.93 -5.58
CA ASP A 59 -13.68 -4.80 -4.40
C ASP A 59 -12.34 -5.54 -4.27
N ARG A 60 -11.69 -5.87 -5.40
CA ARG A 60 -10.36 -6.49 -5.41
C ARG A 60 -9.22 -5.50 -5.18
N ASN A 61 -9.44 -4.21 -5.42
CA ASN A 61 -8.42 -3.19 -5.21
C ASN A 61 -8.33 -2.73 -3.74
N ASP A 62 -9.31 -3.11 -2.90
CA ASP A 62 -9.25 -2.90 -1.45
C ASP A 62 -8.69 -4.12 -0.69
N ASP A 63 -8.82 -5.34 -1.24
CA ASP A 63 -8.39 -6.59 -0.56
C ASP A 63 -7.03 -7.15 -1.02
N ASP A 64 -6.34 -6.51 -1.98
CA ASP A 64 -4.96 -6.88 -2.40
C ASP A 64 -3.91 -5.81 -2.07
N ALA A 65 -4.21 -4.90 -1.15
CA ALA A 65 -3.16 -4.24 -0.38
C ALA A 65 -2.76 -5.17 0.76
N ALA A 66 -2.07 -6.28 0.46
CA ALA A 66 -1.18 -6.86 1.46
C ALA A 66 -0.36 -5.68 1.99
N PRO A 67 -0.44 -5.31 3.28
CA PRO A 67 0.28 -4.14 3.78
C PRO A 67 1.71 -4.41 3.41
N THR A 68 2.23 -3.64 2.45
CA THR A 68 3.65 -3.68 2.16
C THR A 68 4.28 -3.40 3.51
N PRO A 69 5.07 -4.33 4.08
CA PRO A 69 5.62 -4.10 5.40
C PRO A 69 6.43 -2.82 5.27
N GLN A 70 5.96 -1.76 5.91
CA GLN A 70 6.65 -0.49 5.85
C GLN A 70 7.79 -0.60 6.85
N ALA A 71 8.98 -0.21 6.42
CA ALA A 71 10.11 -0.16 7.31
C ALA A 71 9.84 0.97 8.31
N VAL A 72 9.73 0.63 9.59
CA VAL A 72 9.47 1.60 10.65
C VAL A 72 10.79 1.96 11.30
N TRP A 73 11.01 3.25 11.53
CA TRP A 73 12.21 3.77 12.16
C TRP A 73 12.03 3.82 13.68
N TYR A 74 13.01 3.28 14.38
CA TYR A 74 13.08 3.29 15.83
C TYR A 74 14.40 3.89 16.29
N THR A 75 14.38 4.55 17.44
CA THR A 75 15.58 5.02 18.13
C THR A 75 16.11 3.89 19.01
N CYS A 76 17.36 3.47 18.81
CA CYS A 76 17.98 2.42 19.59
C CYS A 76 18.50 2.97 20.93
N VAL A 77 17.94 2.47 22.03
CA VAL A 77 18.25 2.93 23.39
C VAL A 77 19.33 2.07 24.04
N SER A 78 19.20 0.76 23.93
CA SER A 78 20.16 -0.20 24.50
C SER A 78 20.28 -1.46 23.65
N MET A 79 21.39 -2.16 23.84
CA MET A 79 21.65 -3.45 23.21
C MET A 79 22.15 -4.43 24.25
N ASP A 80 21.51 -5.59 24.33
CA ASP A 80 21.88 -6.64 25.26
C ASP A 80 23.11 -7.43 24.80
N GLY A 81 23.75 -8.14 25.74
CA GLY A 81 24.87 -9.04 25.46
C GLY A 81 24.53 -10.19 24.49
N ASP A 82 23.25 -10.51 24.37
CA ASP A 82 22.73 -11.50 23.43
C ASP A 82 22.33 -10.95 22.05
N GLY A 83 22.44 -9.64 21.88
CA GLY A 83 22.23 -8.95 20.61
C GLY A 83 20.78 -8.53 20.36
N TYR A 84 19.93 -8.56 21.38
CA TYR A 84 18.61 -7.94 21.35
C TYR A 84 18.76 -6.42 21.44
N LEU A 85 17.97 -5.71 20.66
CA LEU A 85 17.91 -4.25 20.65
C LEU A 85 16.68 -3.79 21.41
N SER A 86 16.85 -2.84 22.32
CA SER A 86 15.75 -2.05 22.87
C SER A 86 15.54 -0.85 21.97
N LEU A 87 14.48 -0.91 21.17
CA LEU A 87 14.11 0.08 20.17
C LEU A 87 12.92 0.89 20.70
N LEU A 88 13.03 2.22 20.69
CA LEU A 88 11.96 3.13 21.07
C LEU A 88 11.30 3.68 19.82
N HIS A 89 9.98 3.56 19.72
CA HIS A 89 9.22 4.17 18.64
C HIS A 89 9.03 5.66 18.92
N ASP A 90 9.45 6.53 17.99
CA ASP A 90 9.43 7.99 18.20
C ASP A 90 7.99 8.54 18.36
N ASP A 91 7.02 8.01 17.58
CA ASP A 91 5.63 8.49 17.64
C ASP A 91 4.78 7.88 18.76
N THR A 92 4.88 6.56 19.02
CA THR A 92 4.03 5.87 19.99
C THR A 92 4.65 5.80 21.38
N GLY A 93 5.96 6.00 21.50
CA GLY A 93 6.71 5.81 22.75
C GLY A 93 6.78 4.35 23.21
N GLU A 94 6.38 3.40 22.35
CA GLU A 94 6.45 1.98 22.65
C GLU A 94 7.89 1.46 22.54
N MET A 95 8.25 0.54 23.44
CA MET A 95 9.54 -0.14 23.41
C MET A 95 9.40 -1.50 22.73
N LEU A 96 10.22 -1.74 21.72
CA LEU A 96 10.30 -2.98 20.97
C LEU A 96 11.64 -3.67 21.30
N GLU A 97 11.56 -4.85 21.91
CA GLU A 97 12.72 -5.66 22.33
C GLU A 97 12.81 -7.01 21.60
N SER A 98 11.94 -7.24 20.62
CA SER A 98 11.85 -8.50 19.86
C SER A 98 12.93 -8.63 18.78
N VAL A 99 13.59 -7.53 18.41
CA VAL A 99 14.50 -7.48 17.27
C VAL A 99 15.91 -7.87 17.70
N GLN A 100 16.44 -8.94 17.09
CA GLN A 100 17.79 -9.42 17.34
C GLN A 100 18.72 -9.12 16.15
N VAL A 101 19.91 -8.60 16.45
CA VAL A 101 20.98 -8.44 15.46
C VAL A 101 22.01 -9.55 15.59
N ALA A 102 22.44 -10.09 14.45
CA ALA A 102 23.47 -11.13 14.41
C ALA A 102 24.79 -10.64 15.03
N LYS A 103 25.32 -11.40 16.00
CA LYS A 103 26.61 -11.13 16.62
C LYS A 103 27.71 -11.10 15.55
N LYS A 104 28.61 -10.11 15.64
CA LYS A 104 29.73 -9.82 14.70
C LYS A 104 29.36 -9.19 13.35
N SER A 105 28.08 -8.89 13.10
CA SER A 105 27.67 -8.17 11.89
C SER A 105 28.18 -6.72 11.87
N SER A 106 28.21 -6.10 10.69
CA SER A 106 28.54 -4.68 10.52
C SER A 106 27.65 -3.79 11.37
N GLU A 107 26.35 -4.07 11.35
CA GLU A 107 25.29 -3.35 12.06
C GLU A 107 25.51 -3.45 13.57
N TRP A 108 25.82 -4.65 14.08
CA TRP A 108 26.11 -4.88 15.50
C TRP A 108 27.27 -4.01 16.00
N LYS A 109 28.34 -3.89 15.21
CA LYS A 109 29.53 -3.11 15.60
C LYS A 109 29.23 -1.62 15.58
N THR A 110 28.48 -1.15 14.59
CA THR A 110 28.07 0.25 14.45
C THR A 110 27.15 0.65 15.59
N ILE A 111 26.10 -0.14 15.86
CA ILE A 111 25.19 0.09 16.98
C ILE A 111 25.98 0.10 18.29
N LYS A 112 26.76 -0.95 18.57
CA LYS A 112 27.54 -1.03 19.82
C LYS A 112 28.50 0.15 20.03
N LYS A 113 29.05 0.72 18.96
CA LYS A 113 29.99 1.85 19.06
C LYS A 113 29.27 3.17 19.28
N HIS A 114 28.09 3.37 18.68
CA HIS A 114 27.38 4.64 18.68
C HIS A 114 26.20 4.69 19.67
N ILE A 115 25.85 3.58 20.31
CA ILE A 115 24.75 3.52 21.29
C ILE A 115 25.04 4.35 22.55
N ASP A 116 26.31 4.44 22.96
CA ASP A 116 26.72 5.31 24.07
C ASP A 116 26.50 6.81 23.76
N GLY A 117 26.40 7.16 22.47
CA GLY A 117 26.10 8.51 22.01
C GLY A 117 24.60 8.80 21.84
N GLY A 118 23.72 7.81 22.01
CA GLY A 118 22.25 7.98 21.98
C GLY A 118 21.64 8.30 20.62
N ASN A 119 22.44 8.41 19.55
CA ASN A 119 22.00 8.89 18.24
C ASN A 119 21.93 7.78 17.18
N VAL A 120 21.46 6.57 17.55
CA VAL A 120 21.38 5.44 16.61
C VAL A 120 19.92 5.20 16.25
N ARG A 121 19.60 5.28 14.95
CA ARG A 121 18.29 4.93 14.40
C ARG A 121 18.36 3.61 13.64
N VAL A 122 17.37 2.76 13.86
CA VAL A 122 17.29 1.44 13.26
C VAL A 122 15.95 1.32 12.53
N SER A 123 16.02 0.97 11.25
CA SER A 123 14.86 0.64 10.43
C SER A 123 14.56 -0.84 10.57
N VAL A 124 13.35 -1.16 11.04
CA VAL A 124 12.87 -2.54 11.20
C VAL A 124 11.81 -2.82 10.15
N LEU A 125 12.02 -3.90 9.40
CA LEU A 125 11.11 -4.42 8.40
C LEU A 125 10.73 -5.85 8.78
N ALA A 126 9.45 -6.08 9.08
CA ALA A 126 8.92 -7.41 9.43
C ALA A 126 9.75 -8.15 10.50
N ASP A 127 10.01 -7.48 11.64
CA ASP A 127 10.80 -7.98 12.78
C ASP A 127 12.30 -8.22 12.52
N ALA A 128 12.83 -7.79 11.37
CA ALA A 128 14.24 -7.83 11.04
C ALA A 128 14.83 -6.42 10.89
N VAL A 129 16.10 -6.25 11.27
CA VAL A 129 16.84 -5.02 10.99
C VAL A 129 17.16 -4.95 9.50
N ASP A 130 16.66 -3.91 8.84
CA ASP A 130 16.96 -3.61 7.45
C ASP A 130 18.15 -2.65 7.35
N GLN A 131 18.08 -1.52 8.07
CA GLN A 131 19.08 -0.46 7.99
C GLN A 131 19.39 0.13 9.36
N VAL A 132 20.64 0.57 9.54
CA VAL A 132 21.09 1.31 10.72
C VAL A 132 21.67 2.64 10.26
N LEU A 133 21.11 3.73 10.77
CA LEU A 133 21.58 5.08 10.55
C LEU A 133 22.15 5.62 11.87
N VAL A 134 23.40 6.05 11.84
CA VAL A 134 23.97 6.84 12.92
C VAL A 134 23.72 8.30 12.57
N VAL A 135 23.06 9.03 13.46
CA VAL A 135 22.89 10.48 13.33
C VAL A 135 24.11 11.11 14.01
N ASP A 136 25.19 11.27 13.26
CA ASP A 136 26.32 12.08 13.72
C ASP A 136 25.88 13.55 13.71
N ASP A 137 25.77 14.13 14.90
CA ASP A 137 25.51 15.56 15.12
C ASP A 137 26.82 16.31 14.85
N ASP A 138 27.23 16.38 13.57
CA ASP A 138 28.34 17.24 13.13
C ASP A 138 27.81 18.69 12.99
N GLU A 139 27.77 19.41 14.12
CA GLU A 139 27.78 20.89 14.15
C GLU A 139 28.92 21.42 15.04
#